data_AF-A0A3D3URC3-F1
#
_entry.id   AF-A0A3D3URC3-F1
#
_cell.length_a   1.000
_cell.length_b   1.000
_cell.length_c   1.000
_cell.angle_alpha   90.00
_cell.angle_beta   90.00
_cell.angle_gamma   90.00
#
_symmetry.space_group_name_H-M   'P 1'
#
loop_
_entity.id
_entity.type
_entity.pdbx_description
1 polymer ?
#
loop_
_entity_poly.entity_id
_entity_poly.type
_entity_poly.pdbx_seq_one_letter_code
_entity_poly.pdbx_strand_id
1 'polypeptide(L)'
;MKTRSKQSGLTLPEMVVVIATIALLVGFGLPAIRSLLNSFESQSGAKSLISASLASGRAIAAKEQRYAGIRFQQDSAGNQYMVLIVYEEPARMGNLTIGFRAVRGVKPIKLPETVIVMDLRYNPGLLNPSGDSVIDSDIEIDNVNVLNDTTSFSIIFSPSGKLVIHDVRVRNKGGIYQPDNSNPDKFSMDNVFNSPVNINNHGVGMFIQDDYPQMGFGPEESRNSFVIIYEKKEFEQARERGAAWSDYLYQKAPDMIYINSYTGTMILPD
;
A
#
# COMPACT_ATOMS: atom_id res chain seq x y z
N MET A 1 51.77 23.31 40.82
CA MET A 1 51.97 21.86 40.60
C MET A 1 51.07 21.45 39.43
N LYS A 2 51.62 21.27 38.22
CA LYS A 2 50.84 20.87 37.01
C LYS A 2 51.11 19.39 36.73
N THR A 3 50.08 18.57 36.80
CA THR A 3 50.13 17.15 36.42
C THR A 3 50.11 17.03 34.90
N ARG A 4 51.18 16.48 34.30
CA ARG A 4 51.20 16.09 32.88
C ARG A 4 50.40 14.80 32.72
N SER A 5 49.38 14.80 31.85
CA SER A 5 48.73 13.55 31.45
C SER A 5 49.67 12.75 30.54
N LYS A 6 49.83 11.45 30.84
CA LYS A 6 50.53 10.52 29.96
C LYS A 6 49.59 10.17 28.80
N GLN A 7 49.96 10.55 27.58
CA GLN A 7 49.36 9.99 26.37
C GLN A 7 49.99 8.62 26.11
N SER A 8 49.18 7.56 26.18
CA SER A 8 49.59 6.20 25.79
C SER A 8 49.33 6.05 24.30
N GLY A 9 50.39 5.80 23.51
CA GLY A 9 50.27 5.43 22.10
C GLY A 9 49.89 3.95 22.00
N LEU A 10 48.88 3.64 21.17
CA LEU A 10 48.47 2.27 20.85
C LEU A 10 49.66 1.48 20.27
N THR A 11 49.90 0.30 20.83
CA THR A 11 50.97 -0.59 20.36
C THR A 11 50.55 -1.32 19.09
N LEU A 12 51.52 -1.67 18.23
CA LEU A 12 51.28 -2.39 16.97
C LEU A 12 50.44 -3.68 17.16
N PRO A 13 50.66 -4.50 18.21
CA PRO A 13 49.83 -5.67 18.47
C PRO A 13 48.36 -5.34 18.81
N GLU A 14 48.11 -4.26 19.56
CA GLU A 14 46.74 -3.82 19.89
C GLU A 14 45.98 -3.38 18.64
N MET A 15 46.64 -2.66 17.73
CA MET A 15 46.05 -2.30 16.43
C MET A 15 45.68 -3.53 15.60
N VAL A 16 46.53 -4.56 15.56
CA VAL A 16 46.25 -5.80 14.81
C VAL A 16 45.06 -6.55 15.41
N VAL A 17 44.97 -6.64 16.74
CA VAL A 17 43.84 -7.29 17.42
C VAL A 17 42.53 -6.53 17.18
N VAL A 18 42.57 -5.20 17.22
CA VAL A 18 41.39 -4.37 16.94
C VAL A 18 40.92 -4.55 15.49
N ILE A 19 41.83 -4.55 14.53
CA ILE A 19 41.46 -4.75 13.11
C ILE A 19 40.91 -6.18 12.89
N ALA A 20 41.52 -7.20 13.49
CA ALA A 20 41.05 -8.59 13.38
C ALA A 20 39.65 -8.79 14.00
N THR A 21 39.39 -8.16 15.15
CA THR A 21 38.07 -8.22 15.79
C THR A 21 37.01 -7.46 15.01
N ILE A 22 37.32 -6.28 14.46
CA ILE A 22 36.41 -5.55 13.56
C ILE A 22 36.12 -6.38 12.30
N ALA A 23 37.14 -6.99 11.68
CA ALA A 23 36.96 -7.81 10.48
C ALA A 23 36.06 -9.04 10.75
N LEU A 24 36.23 -9.69 11.90
CA LEU A 24 35.35 -10.79 12.33
C LEU A 24 33.92 -10.32 12.59
N LEU A 25 33.74 -9.18 13.27
CA LEU A 25 32.42 -8.61 13.53
C LEU A 25 31.69 -8.25 12.24
N VAL A 26 32.38 -7.67 11.26
CA VAL A 26 31.80 -7.34 9.96
C VAL A 26 31.48 -8.61 9.17
N GLY A 27 32.38 -9.60 9.18
CA GLY A 27 32.20 -10.88 8.48
C GLY A 27 30.99 -11.68 8.97
N PHE A 28 30.75 -11.73 10.29
CA PHE A 28 29.60 -12.42 10.87
C PHE A 28 28.34 -11.55 10.97
N GLY A 29 28.49 -10.23 11.08
CA GLY A 29 27.36 -9.30 11.21
C GLY A 29 26.54 -9.18 9.92
N LEU A 30 27.18 -9.16 8.75
CA LEU A 30 26.49 -8.98 7.47
C LEU A 30 25.45 -10.08 7.17
N PRO A 31 25.78 -11.38 7.31
CA PRO A 31 24.81 -12.46 7.10
C PRO A 31 23.61 -12.38 8.05
N ALA A 32 23.84 -12.05 9.32
CA ALA A 32 22.78 -11.91 10.33
C ALA A 32 21.84 -10.74 10.00
N ILE A 33 22.39 -9.59 9.59
CA ILE A 33 21.59 -8.43 9.16
C ILE A 33 20.78 -8.75 7.91
N ARG A 34 21.39 -9.41 6.91
CA ARG A 34 20.66 -9.85 5.71
C ARG A 34 19.54 -10.84 6.04
N SER A 35 19.79 -11.82 6.89
CA SER A 35 18.78 -12.78 7.33
C SER A 35 17.61 -12.09 8.04
N LEU A 36 17.89 -11.07 8.85
CA LEU A 36 16.87 -10.31 9.56
C LEU A 36 16.04 -9.43 8.61
N LEU A 37 16.66 -8.80 7.62
CA LEU A 37 15.96 -8.06 6.56
C LEU A 37 15.09 -8.98 5.70
N ASN A 38 15.61 -10.13 5.28
CA ASN A 38 14.85 -11.15 4.55
C ASN A 38 13.69 -11.73 5.40
N SER A 39 13.82 -11.73 6.74
CA SER A 39 12.74 -12.15 7.62
C SER A 39 11.61 -11.11 7.69
N PHE A 40 11.89 -9.83 7.46
CA PHE A 40 10.84 -8.81 7.30
C PHE A 40 10.16 -8.86 5.93
N GLU A 41 10.88 -9.32 4.91
CA GLU A 41 10.31 -9.67 3.60
C GLU A 41 9.52 -10.99 3.61
N SER A 42 9.58 -11.75 4.71
CA SER A 42 8.84 -13.01 4.86
C SER A 42 7.33 -12.78 4.97
N GLN A 43 6.57 -13.86 4.75
CA GLN A 43 5.11 -13.85 4.80
C GLN A 43 4.53 -13.28 6.11
N SER A 44 5.25 -13.48 7.22
CA SER A 44 4.88 -12.98 8.55
C SER A 44 5.05 -11.47 8.66
N GLY A 45 6.11 -10.90 8.08
CA GLY A 45 6.40 -9.47 8.13
C GLY A 45 5.32 -8.62 7.44
N ALA A 46 4.91 -9.02 6.24
CA ALA A 46 3.83 -8.34 5.51
C ALA A 46 2.49 -8.40 6.27
N LYS A 47 2.12 -9.58 6.82
CA LYS A 47 0.92 -9.72 7.66
C LYS A 47 0.95 -8.80 8.88
N SER A 48 2.08 -8.71 9.57
CA SER A 48 2.24 -7.81 10.71
C SER A 48 2.14 -6.33 10.32
N LEU A 49 2.73 -5.93 9.18
CA LEU A 49 2.62 -4.56 8.66
C LEU A 49 1.18 -4.20 8.29
N ILE A 50 0.47 -5.10 7.62
CA ILE A 50 -0.95 -4.91 7.27
C ILE A 50 -1.79 -4.82 8.56
N SER A 51 -1.59 -5.74 9.51
CA SER A 51 -2.29 -5.72 10.81
C SER A 51 -2.09 -4.40 11.56
N ALA A 52 -0.84 -3.91 11.63
CA ALA A 52 -0.50 -2.66 12.31
C ALA A 52 -1.13 -1.46 11.61
N SER A 53 -1.18 -1.48 10.28
CA SER A 53 -1.82 -0.43 9.49
C SER A 53 -3.34 -0.45 9.68
N LEU A 54 -3.96 -1.63 9.83
CA LEU A 54 -5.41 -1.77 10.09
C LEU A 54 -5.77 -1.23 11.46
N ALA A 55 -4.97 -1.58 12.48
CA ALA A 55 -5.09 -1.00 13.80
C ALA A 55 -4.92 0.53 13.78
N SER A 56 -3.99 1.05 12.97
CA SER A 56 -3.77 2.49 12.81
C SER A 56 -4.96 3.19 12.14
N GLY A 57 -5.49 2.64 11.05
CA GLY A 57 -6.68 3.16 10.38
C GLY A 57 -7.89 3.21 11.31
N ARG A 58 -8.11 2.13 12.07
CA ARG A 58 -9.14 2.05 13.11
C ARG A 58 -8.96 3.10 14.21
N ALA A 59 -7.73 3.28 14.70
CA ALA A 59 -7.42 4.27 15.72
C ALA A 59 -7.62 5.71 15.20
N ILE A 60 -7.29 5.97 13.93
CA ILE A 60 -7.55 7.27 13.29
C ILE A 60 -9.04 7.53 13.16
N ALA A 61 -9.85 6.53 12.77
CA ALA A 61 -11.29 6.68 12.68
C ALA A 61 -11.90 7.10 14.04
N ALA A 62 -11.46 6.44 15.12
CA ALA A 62 -11.87 6.77 16.48
C ALA A 62 -11.37 8.15 16.93
N LYS A 63 -10.11 8.49 16.66
CA LYS A 63 -9.51 9.78 17.06
C LYS A 63 -10.18 10.97 16.37
N GLU A 64 -10.38 10.87 15.05
CA GLU A 64 -10.92 11.96 14.23
C GLU A 64 -12.46 12.01 14.27
N GLN A 65 -13.11 11.02 14.90
CA GLN A 65 -14.56 10.84 14.92
C GLN A 65 -15.17 10.86 13.50
N ARG A 66 -14.46 10.24 12.55
CA ARG A 66 -14.77 10.20 11.12
C ARG A 66 -14.51 8.80 10.56
N TYR A 67 -15.08 8.49 9.40
CA TYR A 67 -14.66 7.29 8.68
C TYR A 67 -13.18 7.42 8.29
N ALA A 68 -12.40 6.38 8.57
CA ALA A 68 -10.99 6.34 8.17
C ALA A 68 -10.55 4.90 7.97
N GLY A 69 -9.45 4.70 7.28
CA GLY A 69 -9.04 3.38 6.88
C GLY A 69 -7.71 3.36 6.15
N ILE A 70 -7.51 2.29 5.41
CA ILE A 70 -6.33 2.11 4.57
C ILE A 70 -6.80 1.95 3.14
N ARG A 71 -6.09 2.60 2.22
CA ARG A 71 -6.11 2.28 0.81
C ARG A 71 -4.85 1.55 0.42
N PHE A 72 -5.00 0.43 -0.26
CA PHE A 72 -3.93 -0.23 -1.00
C PHE A 72 -3.90 0.40 -2.39
N GLN A 73 -2.72 0.73 -2.91
CA GLN A 73 -2.58 1.21 -4.29
C GLN A 73 -1.13 1.10 -4.75
N GLN A 74 -0.92 0.87 -6.04
CA GLN A 74 0.41 0.88 -6.66
C GLN A 74 0.83 2.27 -7.12
N ASP A 75 2.13 2.55 -7.01
CA ASP A 75 2.75 3.69 -7.70
C ASP A 75 3.00 3.37 -9.18
N SER A 76 3.51 4.36 -9.94
CA SER A 76 3.85 4.19 -11.36
C SER A 76 4.97 3.18 -11.63
N ALA A 77 5.70 2.76 -10.60
CA ALA A 77 6.74 1.74 -10.68
C ALA A 77 6.24 0.34 -10.26
N GLY A 78 4.93 0.18 -9.97
CA GLY A 78 4.33 -1.10 -9.58
C GLY A 78 4.63 -1.53 -8.14
N ASN A 79 5.15 -0.62 -7.30
CA ASN A 79 5.27 -0.86 -5.87
C ASN A 79 3.94 -0.58 -5.20
N GLN A 80 3.44 -1.50 -4.37
CA GLN A 80 2.20 -1.31 -3.66
C GLN A 80 2.42 -0.68 -2.28
N TYR A 81 1.54 0.23 -1.89
CA TYR A 81 1.58 0.95 -0.62
C TYR A 81 0.26 0.85 0.11
N MET A 82 0.35 0.94 1.43
CA MET A 82 -0.77 1.23 2.31
C MET A 82 -0.79 2.73 2.61
N VAL A 83 -1.89 3.38 2.26
CA VAL A 83 -2.11 4.81 2.48
C VAL A 83 -3.23 4.98 3.50
N LEU A 84 -2.94 5.62 4.62
CA LEU A 84 -4.00 5.97 5.57
C LEU A 84 -4.88 7.07 4.97
N ILE A 85 -6.17 6.77 4.84
CA ILE A 85 -7.18 7.67 4.29
C ILE A 85 -8.23 8.02 5.33
N VAL A 86 -8.77 9.23 5.24
CA VAL A 86 -9.81 9.73 6.14
C VAL A 86 -10.86 10.47 5.34
N TYR A 87 -12.11 10.30 5.76
CA TYR A 87 -13.25 11.01 5.22
C TYR A 87 -13.09 12.52 5.42
N GLU A 88 -13.43 13.27 4.39
CA GLU A 88 -13.39 14.72 4.40
C GLU A 88 -14.77 15.30 4.05
N GLU A 89 -15.05 16.46 4.62
CA GLU A 89 -16.34 17.11 4.41
C GLU A 89 -16.57 17.42 2.92
N PRO A 90 -17.81 17.22 2.40
CA PRO A 90 -18.08 17.37 0.97
C PRO A 90 -17.67 18.74 0.43
N ALA A 91 -17.86 19.81 1.20
CA ALA A 91 -17.48 21.17 0.82
C ALA A 91 -15.99 21.32 0.50
N ARG A 92 -15.13 20.48 1.08
CA ARG A 92 -13.67 20.45 0.86
C ARG A 92 -13.24 19.42 -0.18
N MET A 93 -14.18 18.63 -0.71
CA MET A 93 -13.96 17.55 -1.66
C MET A 93 -14.69 17.78 -2.99
N GLY A 94 -14.97 19.04 -3.33
CA GLY A 94 -15.73 19.37 -4.55
C GLY A 94 -17.17 18.85 -4.51
N ASN A 95 -17.82 18.97 -3.34
CA ASN A 95 -19.18 18.48 -3.03
C ASN A 95 -19.36 16.96 -3.11
N LEU A 96 -18.27 16.21 -3.01
CA LEU A 96 -18.29 14.75 -3.01
C LEU A 96 -18.68 14.20 -1.64
N THR A 97 -19.81 13.49 -1.56
CA THR A 97 -20.33 12.91 -0.30
C THR A 97 -19.58 11.68 0.19
N ILE A 98 -18.82 11.04 -0.70
CA ILE A 98 -18.03 9.82 -0.48
C ILE A 98 -16.52 10.12 -0.55
N GLY A 99 -16.13 11.36 -0.25
CA GLY A 99 -14.77 11.85 -0.45
C GLY A 99 -13.81 11.47 0.67
N PHE A 100 -12.70 10.82 0.29
CA PHE A 100 -11.59 10.51 1.17
C PHE A 100 -10.31 11.18 0.68
N ARG A 101 -9.41 11.47 1.60
CA ARG A 101 -8.05 11.95 1.29
C ARG A 101 -7.03 11.27 2.17
N ALA A 102 -5.77 11.34 1.78
CA ALA A 102 -4.67 10.91 2.66
C ALA A 102 -4.69 11.67 3.99
N VAL A 103 -4.39 10.95 5.08
CA VAL A 103 -4.20 11.53 6.41
C VAL A 103 -2.99 12.46 6.38
N ARG A 104 -3.13 13.67 6.96
CA ARG A 104 -2.07 14.68 6.93
C ARG A 104 -0.91 14.27 7.83
N GLY A 105 0.32 14.50 7.35
CA GLY A 105 1.54 14.20 8.11
C GLY A 105 1.90 12.72 8.21
N VAL A 106 1.09 11.83 7.64
CA VAL A 106 1.39 10.39 7.57
C VAL A 106 1.87 10.05 6.16
N LYS A 107 3.03 9.40 6.07
CA LYS A 107 3.57 8.93 4.79
C LYS A 107 2.94 7.58 4.40
N PRO A 108 2.73 7.33 3.10
CA PRO A 108 2.43 5.99 2.59
C PRO A 108 3.45 4.96 3.07
N ILE A 109 2.99 3.76 3.42
CA ILE A 109 3.82 2.66 3.91
C ILE A 109 4.01 1.67 2.74
N LYS A 110 5.24 1.52 2.26
CA LYS A 110 5.58 0.57 1.18
C LYS A 110 5.41 -0.87 1.67
N LEU A 111 4.71 -1.71 0.91
CA LEU A 111 4.72 -3.16 1.14
C LEU A 111 6.03 -3.77 0.64
N PRO A 112 6.48 -4.93 1.19
CA PRO A 112 7.64 -5.64 0.67
C PRO A 112 7.53 -5.88 -0.84
N GLU A 113 8.65 -5.80 -1.57
CA GLU A 113 8.63 -5.84 -3.05
C GLU A 113 8.17 -7.20 -3.60
N THR A 114 8.26 -8.25 -2.79
CA THR A 114 7.77 -9.59 -3.11
C THR A 114 6.27 -9.74 -2.90
N VAL A 115 5.61 -8.76 -2.27
CA VAL A 115 4.22 -8.87 -1.83
C VAL A 115 3.30 -7.96 -2.64
N ILE A 116 2.15 -8.51 -3.02
CA ILE A 116 1.02 -7.75 -3.54
C ILE A 116 -0.27 -8.22 -2.86
N VAL A 117 -1.19 -7.29 -2.64
CA VAL A 117 -2.48 -7.50 -1.98
C VAL A 117 -3.58 -7.17 -2.97
N MET A 118 -4.59 -8.04 -3.07
CA MET A 118 -5.69 -7.90 -4.03
C MET A 118 -7.02 -8.25 -3.39
N ASP A 119 -8.10 -7.59 -3.79
CA ASP A 119 -9.46 -7.90 -3.30
C ASP A 119 -10.22 -8.91 -4.17
N LEU A 120 -9.64 -9.29 -5.32
CA LEU A 120 -10.22 -10.17 -6.35
C LEU A 120 -11.57 -9.69 -6.90
N ARG A 121 -11.85 -8.39 -6.78
CA ARG A 121 -13.03 -7.75 -7.35
C ARG A 121 -12.62 -6.63 -8.27
N TYR A 122 -13.47 -6.32 -9.23
CA TYR A 122 -13.25 -5.20 -10.12
C TYR A 122 -14.58 -4.58 -10.58
N ASN A 123 -14.53 -3.39 -11.15
CA ASN A 123 -15.67 -2.74 -11.77
C ASN A 123 -15.98 -3.38 -13.13
N PRO A 124 -17.17 -3.99 -13.32
CA PRO A 124 -17.57 -4.64 -14.58
C PRO A 124 -17.41 -3.77 -15.83
N GLY A 125 -17.56 -2.45 -15.68
CA GLY A 125 -17.43 -1.50 -16.78
C GLY A 125 -16.01 -1.38 -17.34
N LEU A 126 -15.01 -1.99 -16.71
CA LEU A 126 -13.63 -2.06 -17.21
C LEU A 126 -13.46 -3.03 -18.38
N LEU A 127 -14.39 -3.98 -18.53
CA LEU A 127 -14.37 -4.98 -19.58
C LEU A 127 -15.46 -4.71 -20.62
N ASN A 128 -15.20 -5.16 -21.84
CA ASN A 128 -16.17 -5.16 -22.93
C ASN A 128 -16.17 -6.54 -23.61
N PRO A 129 -17.21 -7.38 -23.39
CA PRO A 129 -18.42 -7.12 -22.62
C PRO A 129 -18.15 -6.97 -21.11
N SER A 130 -19.08 -6.36 -20.38
CA SER A 130 -18.98 -6.26 -18.92
C SER A 130 -18.98 -7.65 -18.28
N GLY A 131 -18.08 -7.84 -17.32
CA GLY A 131 -17.99 -9.08 -16.54
C GLY A 131 -18.86 -9.05 -15.28
N ASP A 132 -18.62 -9.98 -14.35
CA ASP A 132 -19.49 -10.21 -13.19
C ASP A 132 -19.01 -9.52 -11.88
N SER A 133 -17.92 -8.74 -11.96
CA SER A 133 -17.25 -8.05 -10.85
C SER A 133 -16.36 -8.92 -9.95
N VAL A 134 -16.11 -10.17 -10.32
CA VAL A 134 -15.22 -11.08 -9.59
C VAL A 134 -14.17 -11.59 -10.56
N ILE A 135 -12.92 -11.65 -10.13
CA ILE A 135 -11.87 -12.26 -10.95
C ILE A 135 -12.04 -13.77 -10.83
N ASP A 136 -12.38 -14.43 -11.93
CA ASP A 136 -12.53 -15.88 -12.01
C ASP A 136 -11.91 -16.52 -13.27
N SER A 137 -11.25 -15.70 -14.10
CA SER A 137 -10.62 -16.14 -15.34
C SER A 137 -9.37 -15.34 -15.70
N ASP A 138 -8.52 -15.92 -16.56
CA ASP A 138 -7.28 -15.28 -17.04
C ASP A 138 -7.56 -14.00 -17.83
N ILE A 139 -8.64 -14.00 -18.63
CA ILE A 139 -9.03 -12.88 -19.49
C ILE A 139 -9.25 -11.59 -18.69
N GLU A 140 -9.81 -11.70 -17.50
CA GLU A 140 -10.13 -10.55 -16.66
C GLU A 140 -8.87 -9.98 -16.03
N ILE A 141 -8.06 -10.82 -15.37
CA ILE A 141 -6.87 -10.36 -14.64
C ILE A 141 -5.74 -9.88 -15.57
N ASP A 142 -5.70 -10.37 -16.81
CA ASP A 142 -4.74 -9.90 -17.82
C ASP A 142 -5.03 -8.48 -18.29
N ASN A 143 -6.25 -7.96 -18.06
CA ASN A 143 -6.55 -6.56 -18.32
C ASN A 143 -5.88 -5.66 -17.27
N VAL A 144 -5.00 -4.77 -17.73
CA VAL A 144 -4.24 -3.86 -16.84
C VAL A 144 -5.14 -2.97 -15.97
N ASN A 145 -6.31 -2.58 -16.46
CA ASN A 145 -7.23 -1.74 -15.67
C ASN A 145 -7.92 -2.56 -14.59
N VAL A 146 -8.27 -3.82 -14.86
CA VAL A 146 -8.80 -4.75 -13.86
C VAL A 146 -7.75 -5.04 -12.79
N LEU A 147 -6.49 -5.26 -13.20
CA LEU A 147 -5.38 -5.41 -12.27
C LEU A 147 -5.19 -4.17 -11.39
N ASN A 148 -5.22 -2.97 -11.99
CA ASN A 148 -5.12 -1.72 -11.23
C ASN A 148 -6.26 -1.62 -10.20
N ASP A 149 -7.48 -1.92 -10.60
CA ASP A 149 -8.67 -1.83 -9.76
C ASP A 149 -8.59 -2.80 -8.58
N THR A 150 -8.32 -4.08 -8.83
CA THR A 150 -8.26 -5.09 -7.75
C THR A 150 -7.07 -4.92 -6.82
N THR A 151 -6.00 -4.24 -7.26
CA THR A 151 -4.84 -3.89 -6.43
C THR A 151 -4.98 -2.51 -5.78
N SER A 152 -6.07 -1.79 -6.06
CA SER A 152 -6.33 -0.43 -5.61
C SER A 152 -7.64 -0.32 -4.85
N PHE A 153 -7.67 -0.90 -3.64
CA PHE A 153 -8.89 -0.99 -2.85
C PHE A 153 -8.73 -0.45 -1.42
N SER A 154 -9.87 -0.18 -0.78
CA SER A 154 -9.90 0.44 0.56
C SER A 154 -10.59 -0.43 1.61
N ILE A 155 -10.12 -0.33 2.86
CA ILE A 155 -10.72 -0.96 4.03
C ILE A 155 -11.05 0.14 5.04
N ILE A 156 -12.32 0.30 5.38
CA ILE A 156 -12.82 1.46 6.13
C ILE A 156 -13.38 1.06 7.49
N PHE A 157 -13.06 1.88 8.49
CA PHE A 157 -13.60 1.82 9.83
C PHE A 157 -14.50 3.04 10.09
N SER A 158 -15.62 2.79 10.76
CA SER A 158 -16.51 3.82 11.31
C SER A 158 -15.85 4.62 12.42
N PRO A 159 -16.42 5.79 12.81
CA PRO A 159 -15.97 6.55 13.98
C PRO A 159 -15.92 5.74 15.29
N SER A 160 -16.71 4.66 15.39
CA SER A 160 -16.70 3.74 16.53
C SER A 160 -15.56 2.69 16.49
N GLY A 161 -14.77 2.69 15.42
CA GLY A 161 -13.71 1.70 15.18
C GLY A 161 -14.21 0.34 14.69
N LYS A 162 -15.48 0.20 14.31
CA LYS A 162 -16.00 -1.00 13.63
C LYS A 162 -15.69 -0.95 12.14
N LEU A 163 -15.31 -2.06 11.55
CA LEU A 163 -15.23 -2.21 10.10
C LEU A 163 -16.61 -1.97 9.50
N VAL A 164 -16.67 -1.21 8.42
CA VAL A 164 -17.91 -0.96 7.68
C VAL A 164 -17.63 -1.08 6.19
N ILE A 165 -18.66 -1.45 5.45
CA ILE A 165 -18.68 -1.35 4.01
C ILE A 165 -19.24 0.04 3.65
N HIS A 166 -18.46 0.84 2.93
CA HIS A 166 -18.76 2.24 2.67
C HIS A 166 -18.24 2.62 1.27
N ASP A 167 -18.96 3.48 0.57
CA ASP A 167 -18.50 4.03 -0.70
C ASP A 167 -17.30 4.95 -0.48
N VAL A 168 -16.24 4.74 -1.25
CA VAL A 168 -14.99 5.46 -1.15
C VAL A 168 -14.64 6.03 -2.51
N ARG A 169 -14.28 7.32 -2.51
CA ARG A 169 -13.61 7.94 -3.64
C ARG A 169 -12.51 8.84 -3.10
N VAL A 170 -11.26 8.44 -3.36
CA VAL A 170 -10.07 9.12 -2.90
C VAL A 170 -9.66 10.22 -3.87
N ARG A 171 -9.38 11.42 -3.35
CA ARG A 171 -8.79 12.53 -4.11
C ARG A 171 -7.61 13.17 -3.39
N ASN A 172 -6.93 14.04 -4.13
CA ASN A 172 -6.00 15.00 -3.56
C ASN A 172 -6.63 15.81 -2.41
N LYS A 173 -5.80 16.28 -1.48
CA LYS A 173 -6.18 17.07 -0.28
C LYS A 173 -7.02 18.31 -0.56
N GLY A 174 -6.95 18.86 -1.77
CA GLY A 174 -7.74 20.01 -2.20
C GLY A 174 -9.12 19.64 -2.77
N GLY A 175 -9.43 18.35 -2.90
CA GLY A 175 -10.71 17.89 -3.43
C GLY A 175 -10.90 18.11 -4.93
N ILE A 176 -9.84 18.50 -5.64
CA ILE A 176 -9.91 18.96 -7.03
C ILE A 176 -10.20 17.77 -7.95
N TYR A 177 -11.25 17.90 -8.77
CA TYR A 177 -11.60 16.89 -9.77
C TYR A 177 -10.65 16.96 -10.97
N GLN A 178 -9.97 15.85 -11.24
CA GLN A 178 -9.00 15.71 -12.34
C GLN A 178 -8.04 16.91 -12.43
N PRO A 179 -7.17 17.13 -11.43
CA PRO A 179 -6.28 18.27 -11.38
C PRO A 179 -5.31 18.28 -12.57
N ASP A 180 -4.91 19.46 -13.01
CA ASP A 180 -3.95 19.66 -14.09
C ASP A 180 -3.22 20.96 -13.82
N ASN A 181 -1.93 20.89 -13.53
CA ASN A 181 -1.12 22.05 -13.17
C ASN A 181 -0.77 22.94 -14.38
N SER A 182 -1.16 22.54 -15.59
CA SER A 182 -1.22 23.43 -16.75
C SER A 182 -2.45 24.35 -16.73
N ASN A 183 -3.45 24.05 -15.89
CA ASN A 183 -4.66 24.83 -15.71
C ASN A 183 -4.71 25.46 -14.29
N PRO A 184 -4.68 26.81 -14.17
CA PRO A 184 -4.74 27.49 -12.87
C PRO A 184 -5.95 27.12 -12.00
N ASP A 185 -7.11 26.81 -12.60
CA ASP A 185 -8.35 26.49 -11.88
C ASP A 185 -8.39 25.03 -11.38
N LYS A 186 -7.43 24.20 -11.83
CA LYS A 186 -7.33 22.77 -11.48
C LYS A 186 -5.98 22.43 -10.84
N PHE A 187 -5.32 23.44 -10.27
CA PHE A 187 -3.98 23.32 -9.73
C PHE A 187 -3.94 22.54 -8.40
N SER A 188 -3.13 21.49 -8.32
CA SER A 188 -2.94 20.70 -7.09
C SER A 188 -1.48 20.34 -6.85
N MET A 189 -1.00 20.64 -5.63
CA MET A 189 0.35 20.31 -5.14
C MET A 189 0.34 19.13 -4.16
N ASP A 190 -0.73 18.33 -4.13
CA ASP A 190 -0.75 17.16 -3.27
C ASP A 190 0.26 16.12 -3.76
N ASN A 191 1.16 15.75 -2.86
CA ASN A 191 2.23 14.80 -3.08
C ASN A 191 1.82 13.34 -2.89
N VAL A 192 0.57 13.07 -2.46
CA VAL A 192 0.06 11.69 -2.30
C VAL A 192 -0.83 11.31 -3.47
N PHE A 193 -2.05 11.84 -3.55
CA PHE A 193 -2.98 11.55 -4.64
C PHE A 193 -3.04 12.72 -5.62
N ASN A 194 -2.98 12.44 -6.93
CA ASN A 194 -3.06 13.47 -7.97
C ASN A 194 -3.53 12.87 -9.31
N SER A 195 -3.54 13.67 -10.38
CA SER A 195 -3.84 13.19 -11.73
C SER A 195 -2.64 12.50 -12.37
N PRO A 196 -2.86 11.60 -13.37
CA PRO A 196 -1.78 11.07 -14.19
C PRO A 196 -0.94 12.17 -14.86
N VAL A 197 -1.57 13.26 -15.29
CA VAL A 197 -0.88 14.41 -15.90
C VAL A 197 0.06 15.07 -14.89
N ASN A 198 -0.40 15.34 -13.67
CA ASN A 198 0.43 15.97 -12.64
C ASN A 198 1.58 15.06 -12.18
N ILE A 199 1.32 13.77 -12.06
CA ILE A 199 2.35 12.79 -11.67
C ILE A 199 3.42 12.71 -12.76
N ASN A 200 3.02 12.51 -14.02
CA ASN A 200 3.94 12.23 -15.11
C ASN A 200 4.66 13.48 -15.65
N ASN A 201 3.95 14.62 -15.74
CA ASN A 201 4.48 15.82 -16.40
C ASN A 201 5.02 16.86 -15.42
N HIS A 202 4.53 16.85 -14.17
CA HIS A 202 4.91 17.85 -13.17
C HIS A 202 5.65 17.25 -11.96
N GLY A 203 5.73 15.91 -11.85
CA GLY A 203 6.38 15.24 -10.72
C GLY A 203 5.64 15.46 -9.39
N VAL A 204 4.32 15.70 -9.46
CA VAL A 204 3.49 15.99 -8.28
C VAL A 204 2.48 14.88 -8.06
N GLY A 205 2.54 14.27 -6.89
CA GLY A 205 1.71 13.11 -6.53
C GLY A 205 2.49 11.81 -6.66
N MET A 206 1.97 10.78 -5.98
CA MET A 206 2.54 9.43 -5.99
C MET A 206 1.56 8.41 -6.55
N PHE A 207 0.26 8.63 -6.31
CA PHE A 207 -0.83 7.74 -6.67
C PHE A 207 -1.90 8.48 -7.48
N ILE A 208 -2.51 7.79 -8.42
CA ILE A 208 -3.63 8.31 -9.21
C ILE A 208 -4.89 8.36 -8.33
N GLN A 209 -5.60 9.47 -8.33
CA GLN A 209 -6.89 9.59 -7.62
C GLN A 209 -8.06 8.91 -8.34
N ASP A 210 -9.19 8.71 -7.66
CA ASP A 210 -10.33 7.90 -8.14
C ASP A 210 -11.26 8.62 -9.14
N ASP A 211 -10.70 9.47 -9.99
CA ASP A 211 -11.42 10.19 -11.05
C ASP A 211 -11.18 9.61 -12.46
N TYR A 212 -10.55 8.44 -12.54
CA TYR A 212 -10.12 7.78 -13.77
C TYR A 212 -10.60 6.32 -13.80
N PRO A 213 -11.92 6.07 -13.78
CA PRO A 213 -12.48 4.72 -13.74
C PRO A 213 -12.00 3.87 -14.92
N GLN A 214 -11.79 4.45 -16.10
CA GLN A 214 -11.25 3.76 -17.28
C GLN A 214 -9.83 3.22 -17.11
N MET A 215 -9.12 3.62 -16.05
CA MET A 215 -7.77 3.16 -15.71
C MET A 215 -7.75 2.20 -14.51
N GLY A 216 -8.93 1.82 -13.98
CA GLY A 216 -9.04 1.07 -12.73
C GLY A 216 -8.93 1.94 -11.47
N PHE A 217 -9.12 3.26 -11.58
CA PHE A 217 -9.12 4.18 -10.44
C PHE A 217 -10.45 4.93 -10.40
N GLY A 218 -11.49 4.22 -9.97
CA GLY A 218 -12.84 4.75 -9.84
C GLY A 218 -13.33 4.77 -8.38
N PRO A 219 -14.52 5.34 -8.14
CA PRO A 219 -15.23 5.13 -6.88
C PRO A 219 -15.44 3.63 -6.63
N GLU A 220 -15.26 3.19 -5.39
CA GLU A 220 -15.36 1.79 -4.99
C GLU A 220 -16.16 1.62 -3.71
N GLU A 221 -16.68 0.41 -3.48
CA GLU A 221 -17.23 0.01 -2.19
C GLU A 221 -16.11 -0.65 -1.38
N SER A 222 -15.80 -0.12 -0.19
CA SER A 222 -14.69 -0.62 0.63
C SER A 222 -14.83 -2.11 0.96
N ARG A 223 -13.70 -2.81 1.10
CA ARG A 223 -13.64 -4.26 1.26
C ARG A 223 -13.48 -4.70 2.71
N ASN A 224 -13.94 -5.92 2.99
CA ASN A 224 -13.73 -6.63 4.26
C ASN A 224 -12.81 -7.85 4.11
N SER A 225 -12.32 -8.13 2.91
CA SER A 225 -11.44 -9.26 2.63
C SER A 225 -10.48 -8.95 1.49
N PHE A 226 -9.37 -9.68 1.46
CA PHE A 226 -8.36 -9.63 0.41
C PHE A 226 -7.48 -10.88 0.44
N VAL A 227 -6.75 -11.15 -0.63
CA VAL A 227 -5.70 -12.15 -0.72
C VAL A 227 -4.32 -11.48 -0.66
N ILE A 228 -3.35 -12.16 -0.05
CA ILE A 228 -1.94 -11.74 -0.08
C ILE A 228 -1.16 -12.70 -0.98
N ILE A 229 -0.53 -12.14 -2.00
CA ILE A 229 0.37 -12.83 -2.92
C ILE A 229 1.80 -12.55 -2.44
N TYR A 230 2.51 -13.60 -2.04
CA TYR A 230 3.87 -13.50 -1.48
C TYR A 230 4.98 -13.73 -2.50
N GLU A 231 4.63 -14.35 -3.63
CA GLU A 231 5.54 -14.62 -4.73
C GLU A 231 5.18 -13.74 -5.92
N LYS A 232 5.24 -12.40 -5.75
CA LYS A 232 4.87 -11.43 -6.80
C LYS A 232 5.50 -11.76 -8.16
N LYS A 233 6.76 -12.21 -8.18
CA LYS A 233 7.46 -12.59 -9.42
C LYS A 233 6.81 -13.79 -10.11
N GLU A 234 6.34 -14.79 -9.37
CA GLU A 234 5.65 -15.95 -9.94
C GLU A 234 4.29 -15.55 -10.50
N PHE A 235 3.57 -14.69 -9.78
CA PHE A 235 2.32 -14.10 -10.26
C PHE A 235 2.53 -13.29 -11.56
N GLU A 236 3.57 -12.44 -11.61
CA GLU A 236 3.91 -11.67 -12.81
C GLU A 236 4.28 -12.57 -14.00
N GLN A 237 5.04 -13.64 -13.76
CA GLN A 237 5.37 -14.62 -14.79
C GLN A 237 4.14 -15.37 -15.31
N ALA A 238 3.20 -15.73 -14.42
CA ALA A 238 1.95 -16.34 -14.83
C ALA A 238 1.11 -15.37 -15.69
N ARG A 239 1.08 -14.08 -15.31
CA ARG A 239 0.41 -13.01 -16.08
C ARG A 239 1.04 -12.78 -17.45
N GLU A 240 2.38 -12.79 -17.54
CA GLU A 240 3.07 -12.67 -18.83
C GLU A 240 2.73 -13.81 -19.81
N ARG A 241 2.33 -14.98 -19.29
CA ARG A 241 1.87 -16.12 -20.08
C ARG A 241 0.36 -16.11 -20.36
N GLY A 242 -0.38 -15.15 -19.79
CA GLY A 242 -1.84 -15.09 -19.84
C GLY A 242 -2.54 -16.22 -19.07
N ALA A 243 -1.93 -16.63 -17.95
CA ALA A 243 -2.38 -17.73 -17.10
C ALA A 243 -2.38 -17.33 -15.60
N ALA A 244 -2.49 -16.04 -15.29
CA ALA A 244 -2.40 -15.53 -13.92
C ALA A 244 -3.47 -16.11 -13.00
N TRP A 245 -4.69 -16.33 -13.50
CA TRP A 245 -5.75 -16.97 -12.74
C TRP A 245 -5.52 -18.47 -12.64
N SER A 246 -5.46 -19.15 -13.77
CA SER A 246 -5.44 -20.62 -13.84
C SER A 246 -4.20 -21.24 -13.18
N ASP A 247 -3.02 -20.65 -13.37
CA ASP A 247 -1.77 -21.17 -12.81
C ASP A 247 -1.52 -20.71 -11.36
N TYR A 248 -2.03 -19.54 -10.95
CA TYR A 248 -1.64 -18.92 -9.68
C TYR A 248 -2.83 -18.54 -8.78
N LEU A 249 -3.68 -17.59 -9.18
CA LEU A 249 -4.70 -17.04 -8.29
C LEU A 249 -5.76 -18.07 -7.88
N TYR A 250 -6.11 -19.03 -8.75
CA TYR A 250 -7.06 -20.10 -8.41
C TYR A 250 -6.66 -20.87 -7.14
N GLN A 251 -5.35 -21.06 -6.93
CA GLN A 251 -4.81 -21.74 -5.75
C GLN A 251 -4.75 -20.83 -4.52
N LYS A 252 -4.68 -19.51 -4.70
CA LYS A 252 -4.55 -18.51 -3.63
C LYS A 252 -5.89 -17.90 -3.21
N ALA A 253 -6.90 -17.91 -4.08
CA ALA A 253 -8.23 -17.39 -3.78
C ALA A 253 -8.88 -18.04 -2.53
N PRO A 254 -8.69 -19.35 -2.24
CA PRO A 254 -9.14 -19.96 -1.00
C PRO A 254 -8.47 -19.39 0.27
N ASP A 255 -7.25 -18.83 0.15
CA ASP A 255 -6.49 -18.24 1.26
C ASP A 255 -6.94 -16.80 1.59
N MET A 256 -8.15 -16.42 1.17
CA MET A 256 -8.68 -15.08 1.37
C MET A 256 -8.77 -14.74 2.87
N ILE A 257 -8.16 -13.62 3.24
CA ILE A 257 -8.12 -13.11 4.60
C ILE A 257 -9.32 -12.20 4.79
N TYR A 258 -10.12 -12.49 5.82
CA TYR A 258 -11.26 -11.67 6.21
C TYR A 258 -10.88 -10.77 7.37
N ILE A 259 -11.56 -9.63 7.50
CA ILE A 259 -11.39 -8.74 8.66
C ILE A 259 -12.59 -8.87 9.57
N ASN A 260 -12.32 -9.11 10.85
CA ASN A 260 -13.36 -9.15 11.87
C ASN A 260 -13.99 -7.76 12.04
N SER A 261 -15.31 -7.68 11.92
CA SER A 261 -16.00 -6.38 11.89
C SER A 261 -15.94 -5.58 13.20
N TYR A 262 -15.70 -6.25 14.34
CA TYR A 262 -15.68 -5.62 15.66
C TYR A 262 -14.26 -5.24 16.11
N THR A 263 -13.30 -6.12 15.88
CA THR A 263 -11.92 -5.92 16.32
C THR A 263 -11.07 -5.23 15.24
N GLY A 264 -11.46 -5.32 13.97
CA GLY A 264 -10.66 -4.86 12.84
C GLY A 264 -9.40 -5.69 12.61
N THR A 265 -9.31 -6.89 13.21
CA THR A 265 -8.17 -7.79 13.06
C THR A 265 -8.39 -8.76 11.91
N MET A 266 -7.30 -9.16 11.25
CA MET A 266 -7.34 -10.21 10.24
C MET A 266 -7.72 -11.56 10.86
N ILE A 267 -8.61 -12.27 10.19
CA ILE A 267 -8.99 -13.66 10.42
C ILE A 267 -8.21 -14.45 9.37
N LEU A 268 -7.19 -15.17 9.83
CA LEU A 268 -6.36 -15.98 8.94
C LEU A 268 -7.11 -17.28 8.62
N PRO A 269 -7.04 -17.78 7.37
CA PRO A 269 -7.49 -19.14 7.06
C PRO A 269 -6.65 -20.14 7.85
N ASP A 270 -7.30 -21.22 8.31
CA ASP A 270 -6.68 -22.32 9.06
C ASP A 270 -5.74 -23.17 8.19
#